data_AF-A0A3A4K150-F1
#
_entry.id   AF-A0A3A4K150-F1
#
_cell.length_a   1.000
_cell.length_b   1.000
_cell.length_c   1.000
_cell.angle_alpha   90.00
_cell.angle_beta   90.00
_cell.angle_gamma   90.00
#
_symmetry.space_group_name_H-M   'P 1'
#
loop_
_entity.id
_entity.type
_entity.pdbx_description
1 polymer ?
#
loop_
_entity_poly.entity_id
_entity_poly.type
_entity_poly.pdbx_seq_one_letter_code
_entity_poly.pdbx_strand_id
1 'polypeptide(L)'
;MIDRQRILLDLIGRARGNPKRTQLMKWLFLLKEETAIGKSVSFYEFVPYKYGPFSFLAYRELSALCQSGVVDEKTLSIPEASRETVRSETAKLSHGARQAVAGIVDRYGALSLERLMEDVYNRYPWYTVRSEVETKAALPKAKEAVFTVGYEGRTIDGLLDHLLKNGIRQLVDVRQNALSRKYGFSGKTLRKYCEDVGISYVHLPSLGIPSRLRTNLDSDEAYVRLFDKYERDILPKQAQAIREAAKLSLSMPSALMCFEKDHHFCHRGRLVSYVASEAGLPVEHL
;
A
#
# COMPACT_ATOMS: atom_id res chain seq x y z
N MET A 1 16.70 11.69 8.83
CA MET A 1 15.25 11.86 8.63
C MET A 1 14.97 12.12 7.16
N ILE A 2 13.88 11.60 6.62
CA ILE A 2 13.47 11.84 5.22
C ILE A 2 12.37 12.91 5.14
N ASP A 3 12.12 13.47 3.97
CA ASP A 3 11.22 14.63 3.82
C ASP A 3 9.79 14.39 4.30
N ARG A 4 9.20 13.23 4.05
CA ARG A 4 7.84 12.93 4.55
C ARG A 4 7.77 12.87 6.08
N GLN A 5 8.83 12.45 6.76
CA GLN A 5 8.92 12.51 8.23
C GLN A 5 9.06 13.96 8.70
N ARG A 6 9.84 14.79 7.98
CA ARG A 6 9.93 16.23 8.26
C ARG A 6 8.59 16.93 8.08
N ILE A 7 7.83 16.60 7.03
CA ILE A 7 6.47 17.11 6.79
C ILE A 7 5.54 16.75 7.95
N LEU A 8 5.61 15.49 8.42
CA LEU A 8 4.83 15.04 9.56
C LEU A 8 5.16 15.85 10.82
N LEU A 9 6.44 16.12 11.08
CA LEU A 9 6.86 16.96 12.21
C LEU A 9 6.47 18.43 12.04
N ASP A 10 6.55 18.99 10.83
CA ASP A 10 6.16 20.37 10.56
C ASP A 10 4.65 20.56 10.75
N LEU A 11 3.82 19.57 10.38
CA LEU A 11 2.39 19.55 10.71
C LEU A 11 2.14 19.58 12.22
N ILE A 12 2.81 18.72 12.99
CA ILE A 12 2.67 18.66 14.45
C ILE A 12 3.14 19.98 15.09
N GLY A 13 4.28 20.51 14.65
CA GLY A 13 4.85 21.74 15.19
C GLY A 13 4.04 23.01 14.90
N ARG A 14 3.21 22.99 13.85
CA ARG A 14 2.32 24.11 13.48
C ARG A 14 0.90 23.98 14.02
N ALA A 15 0.52 22.81 14.52
CA ALA A 15 -0.84 22.56 14.98
C ALA A 15 -1.24 23.55 16.10
N ARG A 16 -2.48 24.03 16.05
CA ARG A 16 -3.06 24.84 17.13
C ARG A 16 -3.43 23.91 18.29
N GLY A 17 -2.45 23.59 19.13
CA GLY A 17 -2.57 22.58 20.16
C GLY A 17 -2.25 21.17 19.67
N ASN A 18 -2.76 20.16 20.38
CA ASN A 18 -2.40 18.77 20.19
C ASN A 18 -3.38 18.05 19.24
N PRO A 19 -2.98 17.70 18.01
CA PRO A 19 -3.89 17.04 17.07
C PRO A 19 -4.12 15.59 17.47
N LYS A 20 -5.31 15.06 17.17
CA LYS A 20 -5.56 13.61 17.22
C LYS A 20 -4.87 12.91 16.03
N ARG A 21 -4.51 11.62 16.19
CA ARG A 21 -3.95 10.78 15.10
C ARG A 21 -4.80 10.85 13.83
N THR A 22 -6.13 10.78 13.99
CA THR A 22 -7.08 10.86 12.86
C THR A 22 -7.02 12.20 12.15
N GLN A 23 -6.93 13.33 12.87
CA GLN A 23 -6.79 14.66 12.26
C GLN A 23 -5.47 14.76 11.48
N LEU A 24 -4.36 14.32 12.08
CA LEU A 24 -3.05 14.33 11.41
C LEU A 24 -3.08 13.48 10.13
N MET A 25 -3.75 12.32 10.16
CA MET A 25 -3.91 11.48 8.97
C MET A 25 -4.71 12.20 7.87
N LYS A 26 -5.76 12.97 8.23
CA LYS A 26 -6.51 13.78 7.26
C LYS A 26 -5.67 14.91 6.70
N TRP A 27 -4.89 15.61 7.53
CA TRP A 27 -4.01 16.67 7.02
C TRP A 27 -2.94 16.13 6.07
N LEU A 28 -2.34 14.97 6.37
CA LEU A 28 -1.41 14.30 5.44
C LEU A 28 -2.10 13.90 4.13
N PHE A 29 -3.33 13.41 4.20
CA PHE A 29 -4.11 13.09 3.01
C PHE A 29 -4.41 14.35 2.18
N LEU A 30 -4.88 15.43 2.80
CA LEU A 30 -5.17 16.69 2.12
C LEU A 30 -3.91 17.36 1.56
N LEU A 31 -2.74 17.20 2.20
CA LEU A 31 -1.46 17.58 1.60
C LEU A 31 -1.20 16.84 0.29
N LYS A 32 -1.52 15.54 0.23
CA LYS A 32 -1.36 14.76 -1.00
C LYS A 32 -2.32 15.24 -2.09
N GLU A 33 -3.59 15.42 -1.77
CA GLU A 33 -4.61 15.72 -2.77
C GLU A 33 -4.60 17.19 -3.24
N GLU A 34 -4.26 18.15 -2.36
CA GLU A 34 -4.45 19.59 -2.64
C GLU A 34 -3.16 20.33 -2.98
N THR A 35 -1.99 19.68 -2.87
CA THR A 35 -0.70 20.37 -3.02
C THR A 35 0.26 19.62 -3.93
N ALA A 36 1.30 20.31 -4.38
CA ALA A 36 2.35 19.71 -5.21
C ALA A 36 3.14 18.61 -4.47
N ILE A 37 3.08 18.53 -3.14
CA ILE A 37 3.73 17.46 -2.36
C ILE A 37 3.23 16.08 -2.81
N GLY A 38 1.94 15.94 -3.12
CA GLY A 38 1.37 14.67 -3.55
C GLY A 38 1.85 14.17 -4.91
N LYS A 39 2.45 15.05 -5.73
CA LYS A 39 3.09 14.68 -7.00
C LYS A 39 4.44 13.99 -6.81
N SER A 40 5.04 14.09 -5.62
CA SER A 40 6.24 13.35 -5.29
C SER A 40 5.91 11.88 -5.01
N VAL A 41 6.50 10.97 -5.79
CA VAL A 41 6.41 9.52 -5.58
C VAL A 41 6.94 9.06 -4.21
N SER A 42 7.67 9.93 -3.49
CA SER A 42 8.21 9.62 -2.17
C SER A 42 7.25 9.93 -1.02
N PHE A 43 6.14 10.61 -1.26
CA PHE A 43 5.16 10.95 -0.23
C PHE A 43 4.24 9.76 0.13
N TYR A 44 3.38 9.93 1.14
CA TYR A 44 2.46 8.87 1.56
C TYR A 44 1.39 8.59 0.49
N GLU A 45 0.97 7.34 0.40
CA GLU A 45 -0.23 6.92 -0.33
C GLU A 45 -1.30 6.52 0.69
N PHE A 46 -2.56 6.49 0.26
CA PHE A 46 -3.69 6.29 1.17
C PHE A 46 -4.60 5.20 0.61
N VAL A 47 -5.25 4.49 1.54
CA VAL A 47 -6.25 3.46 1.26
C VAL A 47 -7.49 3.72 2.14
N PRO A 48 -8.71 3.39 1.69
CA PRO A 48 -9.90 3.45 2.53
C PRO A 48 -9.77 2.54 3.76
N TYR A 49 -9.92 3.10 4.98
CA TYR A 49 -9.83 2.33 6.23
C TYR A 49 -10.52 3.05 7.41
N LYS A 50 -11.57 2.44 7.98
CA LYS A 50 -12.32 2.78 9.21
C LYS A 50 -12.86 4.19 9.35
N TYR A 51 -11.99 5.20 9.30
CA TYR A 51 -12.34 6.61 9.44
C TYR A 51 -11.95 7.41 8.20
N GLY A 52 -11.95 6.79 7.01
CA GLY A 52 -11.64 7.43 5.73
C GLY A 52 -10.24 7.11 5.19
N PRO A 53 -9.53 8.09 4.58
CA PRO A 53 -8.19 7.85 4.03
C PRO A 53 -7.18 7.56 5.14
N PHE A 54 -6.36 6.52 4.94
CA PHE A 54 -5.34 6.08 5.89
C PHE A 54 -4.06 5.63 5.19
N SER A 55 -2.91 5.92 5.80
CA SER A 55 -1.60 5.41 5.36
C SER A 55 -0.97 4.59 6.48
N PHE A 56 -0.78 3.29 6.24
CA PHE A 56 -0.02 2.41 7.13
C PHE A 56 1.44 2.87 7.23
N LEU A 57 2.01 3.37 6.13
CA LEU A 57 3.36 3.92 6.12
C LEU A 57 3.50 5.15 7.02
N ALA A 58 2.58 6.11 6.93
CA ALA A 58 2.58 7.30 7.80
C ALA A 58 2.39 6.91 9.27
N TYR A 59 1.48 5.98 9.54
CA TYR A 59 1.21 5.51 10.91
C TYR A 59 2.42 4.83 11.54
N ARG A 60 3.16 4.02 10.77
CA ARG A 60 4.43 3.44 11.22
C ARG A 60 5.46 4.51 11.51
N GLU A 61 5.64 5.46 10.61
CA GLU A 61 6.64 6.51 10.78
C GLU A 61 6.34 7.41 11.98
N LEU A 62 5.06 7.75 12.21
CA LEU A 62 4.64 8.41 13.45
C LEU A 62 4.98 7.57 14.69
N SER A 63 4.65 6.27 14.67
CA SER A 63 4.95 5.37 15.79
C SER A 63 6.46 5.29 16.07
N ALA A 64 7.30 5.30 15.03
CA ALA A 64 8.75 5.31 15.19
C ALA A 64 9.27 6.64 15.79
N LEU A 65 8.69 7.79 15.38
CA LEU A 65 9.00 9.09 15.97
C LEU A 65 8.57 9.18 17.45
N CYS A 66 7.47 8.52 17.80
CA CYS A 66 7.04 8.38 19.19
C CYS A 66 8.02 7.53 20.00
N GLN A 67 8.41 6.36 19.47
CA GLN A 67 9.37 5.46 20.13
C GLN A 67 10.75 6.09 20.32
N SER A 68 11.17 6.98 19.41
CA SER A 68 12.44 7.71 19.55
C SER A 68 12.33 8.95 20.44
N GLY A 69 11.16 9.26 21.02
CA GLY A 69 10.94 10.44 21.88
C GLY A 69 10.92 11.78 21.14
N VAL A 70 10.90 11.79 19.80
CA VAL A 70 10.83 13.01 18.99
C VAL A 70 9.42 13.62 19.03
N VAL A 71 8.41 12.76 19.18
CA VAL A 71 6.99 13.12 19.36
C VAL A 71 6.48 12.43 20.62
N ASP A 72 5.78 13.13 21.50
CA ASP A 72 5.13 12.51 22.65
C ASP A 72 3.95 11.63 22.19
N GLU A 73 3.90 10.38 22.63
CA GLU A 73 2.91 9.41 22.15
C GLU A 73 1.47 9.74 22.58
N LYS A 74 1.31 10.31 23.79
CA LYS A 74 0.00 10.55 24.41
C LYS A 74 -0.64 11.82 23.88
N THR A 75 0.17 12.87 23.75
CA THR A 75 -0.27 14.21 23.38
C THR A 75 -0.06 14.51 21.90
N LEU A 76 0.73 13.72 21.18
CA LEU A 76 1.17 14.03 19.82
C LEU A 76 1.74 15.45 19.70
N SER A 77 2.55 15.84 20.68
CA SER A 77 3.26 17.11 20.70
C SER A 77 4.76 16.88 20.55
N ILE A 78 5.52 17.93 20.23
CA ILE A 78 6.99 17.87 20.21
C ILE A 78 7.50 18.20 21.62
N PRO A 79 8.15 17.25 22.33
CA PRO A 79 8.72 17.52 23.64
C PRO A 79 9.77 18.64 23.57
N GLU A 80 9.94 19.37 24.67
CA GLU A 80 10.87 20.51 24.73
C GLU A 80 12.29 20.11 24.31
N ALA A 81 12.78 18.97 24.81
CA ALA A 81 14.10 18.42 24.48
C ALA A 81 14.30 18.13 22.98
N SER A 82 13.22 17.95 22.21
CA SER A 82 13.28 17.68 20.77
C SER A 82 13.02 18.90 19.90
N ARG A 83 12.62 20.05 20.47
CA ARG A 83 12.20 21.24 19.69
C ARG A 83 13.29 21.77 18.77
N GLU A 84 14.53 21.86 19.25
CA GLU A 84 15.65 22.35 18.44
C GLU A 84 15.96 21.40 17.28
N THR A 85 16.01 20.09 17.55
CA THR A 85 16.21 19.06 16.52
C THR A 85 15.11 19.11 15.47
N VAL A 86 13.84 19.20 15.89
CA VAL A 86 12.70 19.28 14.96
C VAL A 86 12.76 20.57 14.14
N ARG A 87 13.09 21.71 14.76
CA ARG A 87 13.26 22.98 14.03
C ARG A 87 14.36 22.89 12.98
N SER A 88 15.50 22.28 13.32
CA SER A 88 16.61 22.05 12.40
C SER A 88 16.22 21.11 11.25
N GLU A 89 15.53 20.00 11.52
CA GLU A 89 15.09 19.06 10.49
C GLU A 89 14.02 19.64 9.58
N THR A 90 13.01 20.33 10.12
CA THR A 90 11.94 20.95 9.33
C THR A 90 12.43 22.14 8.50
N ALA A 91 13.48 22.84 8.94
CA ALA A 91 14.14 23.89 8.14
C ALA A 91 14.79 23.35 6.85
N LYS A 92 15.11 22.05 6.78
CA LYS A 92 15.65 21.40 5.56
C LYS A 92 14.58 21.15 4.49
N LEU A 93 13.30 21.32 4.79
CA LEU A 93 12.24 21.24 3.80
C LEU A 93 12.32 22.41 2.81
N SER A 94 12.02 22.12 1.55
CA SER A 94 11.90 23.15 0.52
C SER A 94 10.87 24.22 0.92
N HIS A 95 11.01 25.43 0.40
CA HIS A 95 10.08 26.51 0.68
C HIS A 95 8.64 26.12 0.30
N GLY A 96 8.45 25.49 -0.88
CA GLY A 96 7.15 25.02 -1.32
C GLY A 96 6.54 23.95 -0.40
N ALA A 97 7.35 23.04 0.16
CA ALA A 97 6.84 22.05 1.11
C ALA A 97 6.37 22.70 2.42
N ARG A 98 7.15 23.64 2.97
CA ARG A 98 6.76 24.38 4.18
C ARG A 98 5.51 25.23 3.97
N GLN A 99 5.38 25.86 2.80
CA GLN A 99 4.17 26.62 2.44
C GLN A 99 2.94 25.72 2.30
N ALA A 100 3.08 24.54 1.68
CA ALA A 100 1.99 23.57 1.56
C ALA A 100 1.52 23.08 2.95
N VAL A 101 2.46 22.76 3.85
CA VAL A 101 2.14 22.39 5.24
C VAL A 101 1.42 23.54 5.95
N ALA A 102 1.94 24.76 5.88
CA ALA A 102 1.31 25.94 6.47
C ALA A 102 -0.12 26.14 5.96
N GLY A 103 -0.32 26.07 4.63
CA GLY A 103 -1.64 26.23 4.03
C GLY A 103 -2.67 25.19 4.48
N ILE A 104 -2.26 23.93 4.67
CA ILE A 104 -3.14 22.89 5.21
C ILE A 104 -3.50 23.16 6.67
N VAL A 105 -2.54 23.56 7.50
CA VAL A 105 -2.79 23.87 8.92
C VAL A 105 -3.64 25.14 9.06
N ASP A 106 -3.41 26.17 8.25
CA ASP A 106 -4.20 27.40 8.27
C ASP A 106 -5.66 27.16 7.87
N ARG A 107 -5.88 26.30 6.85
CA ARG A 107 -7.22 25.98 6.34
C ARG A 107 -7.98 25.02 7.25
N TYR A 108 -7.33 23.97 7.73
CA TYR A 108 -8.01 22.84 8.38
C TYR A 108 -7.67 22.68 9.87
N GLY A 109 -6.64 23.37 10.37
CA GLY A 109 -6.11 23.19 11.72
C GLY A 109 -7.07 23.60 12.84
N ALA A 110 -8.02 24.50 12.56
CA ALA A 110 -9.03 24.94 13.50
C ALA A 110 -10.33 24.12 13.43
N LEU A 111 -10.49 23.23 12.45
CA LEU A 111 -11.70 22.42 12.32
C LEU A 111 -11.75 21.33 13.40
N SER A 112 -12.93 21.13 13.98
CA SER A 112 -13.25 19.92 14.74
C SER A 112 -13.04 18.68 13.87
N LEU A 113 -12.73 17.54 14.48
CA LEU A 113 -12.53 16.28 13.76
C LEU A 113 -13.77 15.92 12.92
N GLU A 114 -14.96 16.14 13.44
CA GLU A 114 -16.24 15.82 12.79
C GLU A 114 -16.38 16.59 11.47
N ARG A 115 -16.21 17.93 11.51
CA ARG A 115 -16.25 18.79 10.31
C ARG A 115 -15.13 18.47 9.31
N LEU A 116 -13.93 18.14 9.79
CA LEU A 116 -12.83 17.72 8.92
C LEU A 116 -13.14 16.40 8.20
N MET A 117 -13.72 15.42 8.91
CA MET A 117 -14.12 14.16 8.30
C MET A 117 -15.28 14.34 7.32
N GLU A 118 -16.28 15.13 7.67
CA GLU A 118 -17.41 15.45 6.79
C GLU A 118 -16.93 16.06 5.47
N ASP A 119 -16.03 17.05 5.52
CA ASP A 119 -15.43 17.65 4.33
C ASP A 119 -14.65 16.63 3.49
N VAL A 120 -13.80 15.81 4.12
CA VAL A 120 -13.04 14.77 3.42
C VAL A 120 -13.97 13.74 2.77
N TYR A 121 -15.04 13.32 3.44
CA TYR A 121 -15.97 12.31 2.92
C TYR A 121 -16.78 12.84 1.74
N ASN A 122 -17.17 14.11 1.79
CA ASN A 122 -17.90 14.76 0.70
C ASN A 122 -17.04 14.91 -0.55
N ARG A 123 -15.77 15.31 -0.39
CA ARG A 123 -14.86 15.57 -1.53
C ARG A 123 -14.19 14.31 -2.07
N TYR A 124 -13.96 13.32 -1.22
CA TYR A 124 -13.24 12.10 -1.57
C TYR A 124 -14.03 10.84 -1.14
N PRO A 125 -15.25 10.65 -1.69
CA PRO A 125 -16.16 9.59 -1.26
C PRO A 125 -15.56 8.19 -1.42
N TRP A 126 -14.60 7.98 -2.34
CA TRP A 126 -13.86 6.72 -2.47
C TRP A 126 -13.32 6.21 -1.13
N TYR A 127 -12.78 7.09 -0.28
CA TYR A 127 -12.18 6.66 0.98
C TYR A 127 -13.20 6.24 2.05
N THR A 128 -14.49 6.31 1.74
CA THR A 128 -15.57 5.88 2.63
C THR A 128 -15.97 4.42 2.45
N VAL A 129 -15.48 3.71 1.41
CA VAL A 129 -15.89 2.32 1.10
C VAL A 129 -15.56 1.29 2.19
N ARG A 130 -14.68 1.65 3.15
CA ARG A 130 -14.32 0.87 4.34
C ARG A 130 -14.53 1.64 5.65
N SER A 131 -15.37 2.67 5.61
CA SER A 131 -15.67 3.52 6.76
C SER A 131 -16.60 2.80 7.74
N GLU A 132 -16.35 2.97 9.04
CA GLU A 132 -17.21 2.56 10.15
C GLU A 132 -18.21 3.67 10.54
N VAL A 133 -18.08 4.87 9.96
CA VAL A 133 -18.91 6.04 10.29
C VAL A 133 -19.99 6.28 9.26
N GLU A 134 -19.60 6.38 7.99
CA GLU A 134 -20.49 6.72 6.88
C GLU A 134 -19.86 6.23 5.57
N THR A 135 -20.69 5.68 4.67
CA THR A 135 -20.30 5.16 3.37
C THR A 135 -21.01 5.94 2.26
N LYS A 136 -20.24 6.62 1.40
CA LYS A 136 -20.68 7.45 0.26
C LYS A 136 -20.29 6.91 -1.11
N ALA A 137 -19.54 5.81 -1.14
CA ALA A 137 -19.14 5.11 -2.36
C ALA A 137 -19.29 3.60 -2.15
N ALA A 138 -19.31 2.85 -3.25
CA ALA A 138 -19.30 1.39 -3.24
C ALA A 138 -17.98 0.87 -3.81
N LEU A 139 -17.60 -0.34 -3.38
CA LEU A 139 -16.52 -1.07 -4.04
C LEU A 139 -16.96 -1.44 -5.47
N PRO A 140 -16.09 -1.29 -6.48
CA PRO A 140 -16.40 -1.69 -7.84
C PRO A 140 -16.55 -3.21 -7.92
N LYS A 141 -17.42 -3.65 -8.83
CA LYS A 141 -17.52 -5.07 -9.18
C LYS A 141 -16.38 -5.40 -10.14
N ALA A 142 -15.52 -6.35 -9.76
CA ALA A 142 -14.47 -6.84 -10.64
C ALA A 142 -15.05 -7.61 -11.84
N LYS A 143 -14.31 -7.62 -12.95
CA LYS A 143 -14.59 -8.52 -14.07
C LYS A 143 -14.34 -9.97 -13.67
N GLU A 144 -14.95 -10.90 -14.40
CA GLU A 144 -14.65 -12.33 -14.28
C GLU A 144 -13.33 -12.60 -15.00
N ALA A 145 -12.23 -12.60 -14.26
CA ALA A 145 -10.88 -12.79 -14.77
C ALA A 145 -9.95 -13.37 -13.69
N VAL A 146 -8.84 -13.96 -14.13
CA VAL A 146 -7.67 -14.19 -13.26
C VAL A 146 -6.81 -12.94 -13.29
N PHE A 147 -6.77 -12.22 -12.17
CA PHE A 147 -5.99 -11.00 -12.08
C PHE A 147 -4.54 -11.29 -11.71
N THR A 148 -3.63 -10.43 -12.15
CA THR A 148 -2.24 -10.45 -11.67
C THR A 148 -1.80 -9.08 -11.22
N VAL A 149 -0.91 -9.00 -10.24
CA VAL A 149 -0.37 -7.73 -9.76
C VAL A 149 1.09 -7.86 -9.31
N GLY A 150 1.88 -6.83 -9.64
CA GLY A 150 3.26 -6.65 -9.15
C GLY A 150 3.35 -5.48 -8.17
N TYR A 151 4.13 -5.63 -7.09
CA TYR A 151 4.28 -4.58 -6.09
C TYR A 151 5.58 -3.75 -6.20
N GLU A 152 6.43 -4.04 -7.18
CA GLU A 152 7.56 -3.19 -7.54
C GLU A 152 7.08 -1.76 -7.83
N GLY A 153 7.82 -0.77 -7.33
CA GLY A 153 7.42 0.65 -7.40
C GLY A 153 6.24 1.09 -6.53
N ARG A 154 5.39 0.19 -5.99
CA ARG A 154 4.19 0.54 -5.19
C ARG A 154 4.42 0.54 -3.68
N THR A 155 3.87 1.49 -2.92
CA THR A 155 3.79 1.31 -1.46
C THR A 155 2.76 0.25 -1.10
N ILE A 156 2.72 -0.20 0.17
CA ILE A 156 1.66 -1.10 0.63
C ILE A 156 0.29 -0.42 0.52
N ASP A 157 0.21 0.85 0.89
CA ASP A 157 -1.02 1.65 0.80
C ASP A 157 -1.51 1.72 -0.65
N GLY A 158 -0.60 2.04 -1.59
CA GLY A 158 -0.89 2.09 -3.02
C GLY A 158 -1.24 0.75 -3.65
N LEU A 159 -0.66 -0.37 -3.19
CA LEU A 159 -1.10 -1.70 -3.65
C LEU A 159 -2.54 -1.97 -3.21
N LEU A 160 -2.83 -1.78 -1.92
CA LEU A 160 -4.14 -2.10 -1.36
C LEU A 160 -5.25 -1.24 -1.98
N ASP A 161 -4.99 0.06 -2.15
CA ASP A 161 -5.91 0.96 -2.84
C ASP A 161 -6.15 0.54 -4.30
N HIS A 162 -5.09 0.14 -5.01
CA HIS A 162 -5.19 -0.37 -6.39
C HIS A 162 -6.02 -1.65 -6.47
N LEU A 163 -5.84 -2.59 -5.53
CA LEU A 163 -6.63 -3.80 -5.46
C LEU A 163 -8.12 -3.51 -5.21
N LEU A 164 -8.43 -2.64 -4.25
CA LEU A 164 -9.81 -2.24 -3.96
C LEU A 164 -10.48 -1.54 -5.15
N LYS A 165 -9.76 -0.65 -5.85
CA LYS A 165 -10.25 0.04 -7.06
C LYS A 165 -10.54 -0.89 -8.23
N ASN A 166 -9.94 -2.08 -8.24
CA ASN A 166 -10.23 -3.12 -9.23
C ASN A 166 -11.22 -4.18 -8.72
N GLY A 167 -11.82 -3.96 -7.54
CA GLY A 167 -12.80 -4.86 -6.95
C GLY A 167 -12.20 -6.18 -6.44
N ILE A 168 -10.87 -6.24 -6.28
CA ILE A 168 -10.18 -7.43 -5.81
C ILE A 168 -10.52 -7.66 -4.34
N ARG A 169 -10.92 -8.90 -4.04
CA ARG A 169 -11.31 -9.33 -2.69
C ARG A 169 -10.31 -10.30 -2.07
N GLN A 170 -9.39 -10.83 -2.87
CA GLN A 170 -8.36 -11.74 -2.41
C GLN A 170 -7.02 -11.51 -3.11
N LEU A 171 -5.94 -11.56 -2.33
CA LEU A 171 -4.57 -11.52 -2.80
C LEU A 171 -3.95 -12.91 -2.62
N VAL A 172 -3.50 -13.51 -3.72
CA VAL A 172 -2.83 -14.81 -3.74
C VAL A 172 -1.34 -14.58 -3.95
N ASP A 173 -0.57 -14.64 -2.88
CA ASP A 173 0.90 -14.54 -2.96
C ASP A 173 1.47 -15.83 -3.54
N VAL A 174 2.09 -15.74 -4.72
CA VAL A 174 2.71 -16.88 -5.42
C VAL A 174 4.22 -16.91 -5.25
N ARG A 175 4.80 -16.00 -4.44
CA ARG A 175 6.23 -16.03 -4.13
C ARG A 175 6.55 -17.29 -3.33
N GLN A 176 7.67 -17.96 -3.67
CA GLN A 176 8.12 -19.10 -2.86
C GLN A 176 8.39 -18.68 -1.41
N ASN A 177 9.09 -17.55 -1.24
CA ASN A 177 9.36 -16.96 0.06
C ASN A 177 8.61 -15.64 0.15
N ALA A 178 7.63 -15.54 1.05
CA ALA A 178 6.90 -14.30 1.32
C ALA A 178 7.73 -13.33 2.17
N LEU A 179 8.99 -13.12 1.81
CA LEU A 179 9.93 -12.22 2.47
C LEU A 179 10.21 -11.02 1.56
N SER A 180 10.24 -9.82 2.14
CA SER A 180 10.55 -8.60 1.41
C SER A 180 11.22 -7.60 2.33
N ARG A 181 12.24 -6.92 1.82
CA ARG A 181 12.85 -5.75 2.48
C ARG A 181 11.97 -4.51 2.36
N LYS A 182 11.04 -4.50 1.40
CA LYS A 182 10.08 -3.41 1.22
C LYS A 182 9.02 -3.51 2.31
N TYR A 183 8.87 -2.43 3.06
CA TYR A 183 7.90 -2.38 4.15
C TYR A 183 6.48 -2.74 3.70
N GLY A 184 5.80 -3.53 4.50
CA GLY A 184 4.43 -3.99 4.25
C GLY A 184 4.32 -5.29 3.46
N PHE A 185 5.40 -5.77 2.85
CA PHE A 185 5.37 -6.90 1.90
C PHE A 185 5.94 -8.23 2.43
N SER A 186 6.25 -8.32 3.72
CA SER A 186 6.47 -9.63 4.36
C SER A 186 5.13 -10.33 4.58
N GLY A 187 5.06 -11.65 4.45
CA GLY A 187 3.79 -12.39 4.43
C GLY A 187 2.90 -12.14 5.66
N LYS A 188 3.49 -12.08 6.86
CA LYS A 188 2.74 -11.77 8.10
C LYS A 188 2.16 -10.36 8.08
N THR A 189 2.95 -9.37 7.68
CA THR A 189 2.53 -7.96 7.65
C THR A 189 1.54 -7.69 6.52
N LEU A 190 1.78 -8.28 5.34
CA LEU A 190 0.91 -8.17 4.17
C LEU A 190 -0.46 -8.78 4.44
N ARG A 191 -0.51 -9.98 5.04
CA ARG A 191 -1.76 -10.62 5.50
C ARG A 191 -2.56 -9.66 6.38
N LYS A 192 -1.93 -9.12 7.43
CA LYS A 192 -2.58 -8.18 8.36
C LYS A 192 -3.16 -6.98 7.62
N TYR A 193 -2.39 -6.33 6.75
CA TYR A 193 -2.87 -5.14 6.05
C TYR A 193 -3.94 -5.43 5.00
N CYS A 194 -3.90 -6.60 4.34
CA CYS A 194 -4.99 -7.06 3.50
C CYS A 194 -6.27 -7.22 4.33
N GLU A 195 -6.19 -7.93 5.45
CA GLU A 195 -7.33 -8.16 6.36
C GLU A 195 -7.90 -6.84 6.90
N ASP A 196 -7.04 -5.90 7.30
CA ASP A 196 -7.42 -4.55 7.76
C ASP A 196 -8.29 -3.81 6.73
N VAL A 197 -8.08 -4.01 5.43
CA VAL A 197 -8.85 -3.37 4.36
C VAL A 197 -9.88 -4.31 3.70
N GLY A 198 -10.15 -5.47 4.31
CA GLY A 198 -11.14 -6.43 3.85
C GLY A 198 -10.76 -7.19 2.58
N ILE A 199 -9.46 -7.45 2.37
CA ILE A 199 -8.90 -8.34 1.34
C ILE A 199 -8.39 -9.61 2.03
N SER A 200 -8.84 -10.78 1.58
CA SER A 200 -8.31 -12.05 2.07
C SER A 200 -6.90 -12.31 1.51
N TYR A 201 -6.03 -12.97 2.28
CA TYR A 201 -4.68 -13.30 1.86
C TYR A 201 -4.42 -14.81 1.90
N VAL A 202 -3.99 -15.36 0.77
CA VAL A 202 -3.58 -16.76 0.61
C VAL A 202 -2.15 -16.81 0.09
N HIS A 203 -1.34 -17.73 0.59
CA HIS A 203 0.04 -17.90 0.16
C HIS A 203 0.23 -19.31 -0.42
N LEU A 204 0.60 -19.39 -1.70
CA LEU A 204 0.84 -20.63 -2.43
C LEU A 204 2.33 -20.74 -2.82
N PRO A 205 3.23 -21.05 -1.86
CA PRO A 205 4.68 -21.00 -2.08
C PRO A 205 5.17 -22.02 -3.11
N SER A 206 4.45 -23.11 -3.32
CA SER A 206 4.79 -24.15 -4.30
C SER A 206 4.73 -23.65 -5.75
N LEU A 207 3.98 -22.57 -6.00
CA LEU A 207 3.90 -21.92 -7.31
C LEU A 207 5.08 -20.96 -7.56
N GLY A 208 5.92 -20.68 -6.58
CA GLY A 208 7.03 -19.75 -6.73
C GLY A 208 8.33 -20.39 -7.23
N ILE A 209 9.19 -19.59 -7.86
CA ILE A 209 10.53 -20.03 -8.25
C ILE A 209 11.47 -20.10 -7.01
N PRO A 210 12.16 -21.23 -6.78
CA PRO A 210 13.17 -21.34 -5.74
C PRO A 210 14.26 -20.27 -5.79
N SER A 211 14.58 -19.66 -4.64
CA SER A 211 15.61 -18.59 -4.57
C SER A 211 16.95 -18.98 -5.19
N ARG A 212 17.38 -20.24 -5.02
CA ARG A 212 18.62 -20.78 -5.62
C ARG A 212 18.65 -20.80 -7.15
N LEU A 213 17.49 -20.66 -7.81
CA LEU A 213 17.39 -20.60 -9.27
C LEU A 213 17.33 -19.15 -9.78
N ARG A 214 17.19 -18.15 -8.89
CA ARG A 214 17.06 -16.73 -9.22
C ARG A 214 18.42 -16.00 -9.14
N THR A 215 19.50 -16.70 -9.45
CA THR A 215 20.87 -16.19 -9.41
C THR A 215 21.35 -15.82 -10.81
N ASN A 216 22.13 -14.75 -10.96
CA ASN A 216 22.75 -14.32 -12.23
C ASN A 216 21.72 -14.02 -13.34
N LEU A 217 20.68 -13.25 -13.00
CA LEU A 217 19.64 -12.81 -13.94
C LEU A 217 20.04 -11.47 -14.57
N ASP A 218 21.15 -11.50 -15.31
CA ASP A 218 21.83 -10.29 -15.80
C ASP A 218 21.47 -9.94 -17.26
N SER A 219 20.63 -10.75 -17.92
CA SER A 219 20.16 -10.52 -19.29
C SER A 219 18.75 -11.09 -19.51
N ASP A 220 18.05 -10.61 -20.54
CA ASP A 220 16.72 -11.09 -20.92
C ASP A 220 16.73 -12.60 -21.24
N GLU A 221 17.78 -13.11 -21.88
CA GLU A 221 17.93 -14.54 -22.17
C GLU A 221 18.06 -15.37 -20.88
N ALA A 222 18.64 -14.81 -19.82
CA ALA A 222 18.70 -15.48 -18.53
C ALA A 222 17.30 -15.64 -17.90
N TYR A 223 16.46 -14.60 -18.03
CA TYR A 223 15.05 -14.67 -17.60
C TYR A 223 14.26 -15.69 -18.42
N VAL A 224 14.40 -15.68 -19.75
CA VAL A 224 13.73 -16.65 -20.63
C VAL A 224 14.11 -18.08 -20.23
N ARG A 225 15.41 -18.39 -20.09
CA ARG A 225 15.87 -19.72 -19.66
C ARG A 225 15.31 -20.13 -18.29
N LEU A 226 15.21 -19.19 -17.36
CA LEU A 226 14.63 -19.46 -16.04
C LEU A 226 13.15 -19.80 -16.13
N PHE A 227 12.39 -19.04 -16.93
CA PHE A 227 10.95 -19.25 -17.09
C PHE A 227 10.62 -20.52 -17.87
N ASP A 228 11.37 -20.83 -18.93
CA ASP A 228 11.24 -22.11 -19.65
C ASP A 228 11.51 -23.29 -18.71
N LYS A 229 12.52 -23.16 -17.84
CA LYS A 229 12.81 -24.16 -16.81
C LYS A 229 11.68 -24.28 -15.79
N TYR A 230 11.09 -23.16 -15.37
CA TYR A 230 9.95 -23.15 -14.46
C TYR A 230 8.72 -23.84 -15.07
N GLU A 231 8.41 -23.57 -16.34
CA GLU A 231 7.30 -24.21 -17.05
C GLU A 231 7.51 -25.70 -17.30
N ARG A 232 8.75 -26.12 -17.63
CA ARG A 232 9.07 -27.52 -17.91
C ARG A 232 9.24 -28.37 -16.65
N ASP A 233 9.94 -27.86 -15.63
CA ASP A 233 10.45 -28.69 -14.54
C ASP A 233 9.67 -28.50 -13.22
N ILE A 234 9.00 -27.36 -13.03
CA ILE A 234 8.31 -26.97 -11.79
C ILE A 234 6.79 -27.06 -11.93
N LEU A 235 6.18 -26.28 -12.83
CA LEU A 235 4.71 -26.19 -12.97
C LEU A 235 3.99 -27.54 -13.13
N PRO A 236 4.50 -28.52 -13.93
CA PRO A 236 3.80 -29.80 -14.11
C PRO A 236 3.66 -30.60 -12.81
N LYS A 237 4.55 -30.36 -11.83
CA LYS A 237 4.50 -31.01 -10.51
C LYS A 237 3.56 -30.30 -9.54
N GLN A 238 3.00 -29.15 -9.92
CA GLN A 238 2.18 -28.28 -9.07
C GLN A 238 0.70 -28.24 -9.50
N ALA A 239 0.22 -29.26 -10.22
CA ALA A 239 -1.16 -29.32 -10.70
C ALA A 239 -2.21 -29.06 -9.61
N GLN A 240 -1.98 -29.55 -8.39
CA GLN A 240 -2.90 -29.31 -7.26
C GLN A 240 -2.94 -27.84 -6.82
N ALA A 241 -1.79 -27.16 -6.78
CA ALA A 241 -1.71 -25.75 -6.39
C ALA A 241 -2.26 -24.83 -7.50
N ILE A 242 -2.13 -25.22 -8.78
CA ILE A 242 -2.76 -24.54 -9.92
C ILE A 242 -4.29 -24.64 -9.80
N ARG A 243 -4.82 -25.84 -9.53
CA ARG A 243 -6.26 -26.04 -9.27
C ARG A 243 -6.76 -25.23 -8.07
N GLU A 244 -5.97 -25.13 -7.02
CA GLU A 244 -6.29 -24.30 -5.86
C GLU A 244 -6.38 -22.82 -6.25
N ALA A 245 -5.38 -22.28 -6.97
CA ALA A 245 -5.40 -20.90 -7.47
C ALA A 245 -6.59 -20.61 -8.41
N ALA A 246 -6.95 -21.57 -9.26
CA ALA A 246 -8.10 -21.48 -10.15
C ALA A 246 -9.41 -21.44 -9.35
N LYS A 247 -9.57 -22.36 -8.38
CA LYS A 247 -10.73 -22.39 -7.48
C LYS A 247 -10.88 -21.09 -6.69
N LEU A 248 -9.77 -20.53 -6.20
CA LEU A 248 -9.77 -19.24 -5.51
C LEU A 248 -10.29 -18.12 -6.42
N SER A 249 -9.78 -18.06 -7.66
CA SER A 249 -10.20 -17.06 -8.67
C SER A 249 -11.67 -17.19 -9.07
N LEU A 250 -12.21 -18.42 -9.10
CA LEU A 250 -13.64 -18.67 -9.35
C LEU A 250 -14.51 -18.33 -8.13
N SER A 251 -13.99 -18.45 -6.91
CA SER A 251 -14.76 -18.19 -5.69
C SER A 251 -14.98 -16.70 -5.41
N MET A 252 -14.00 -15.85 -5.77
CA MET A 252 -14.07 -14.41 -5.64
C MET A 252 -12.96 -13.72 -6.45
N PRO A 253 -13.11 -12.41 -6.76
CA PRO A 253 -12.09 -11.66 -7.48
C PRO A 253 -10.72 -11.74 -6.79
N SER A 254 -9.79 -12.46 -7.42
CA SER A 254 -8.49 -12.81 -6.85
C SER A 254 -7.36 -12.34 -7.75
N ALA A 255 -6.33 -11.73 -7.15
CA ALA A 255 -5.12 -11.31 -7.86
C ALA A 255 -3.92 -12.17 -7.44
N LEU A 256 -3.27 -12.82 -8.41
CA LEU A 256 -1.99 -13.48 -8.23
C LEU A 256 -0.91 -12.40 -8.05
N MET A 257 -0.11 -12.47 -7.00
CA MET A 257 0.88 -11.45 -6.66
C MET A 257 2.31 -11.99 -6.70
N CYS A 258 3.20 -11.21 -7.33
CA CYS A 258 4.65 -11.36 -7.20
C CYS A 258 5.30 -9.97 -7.03
N PHE A 259 6.63 -9.90 -7.03
CA PHE A 259 7.38 -8.66 -6.91
C PHE A 259 7.31 -7.81 -8.18
N GLU A 260 7.74 -8.36 -9.31
CA GLU A 260 8.02 -7.62 -10.54
C GLU A 260 6.76 -6.94 -11.08
N LYS A 261 6.92 -5.66 -11.48
CA LYS A 261 5.82 -4.88 -12.06
C LYS A 261 5.42 -5.47 -13.41
N ASP A 262 6.39 -5.66 -14.29
CA ASP A 262 6.17 -6.24 -15.61
C ASP A 262 5.97 -7.76 -15.50
N HIS A 263 4.86 -8.25 -16.04
CA HIS A 263 4.55 -9.68 -16.04
C HIS A 263 5.39 -10.47 -17.05
N HIS A 264 5.96 -9.83 -18.09
CA HIS A 264 6.84 -10.51 -19.05
C HIS A 264 8.15 -10.96 -18.41
N PHE A 265 8.63 -10.21 -17.42
CA PHE A 265 9.84 -10.51 -16.65
C PHE A 265 9.54 -11.16 -15.31
N CYS A 266 8.37 -11.83 -15.20
CA CYS A 266 7.93 -12.47 -13.98
C CYS A 266 7.41 -13.88 -14.23
N HIS A 267 7.72 -14.81 -13.32
CA HIS A 267 7.15 -16.17 -13.37
C HIS A 267 5.61 -16.16 -13.31
N ARG A 268 5.02 -15.12 -12.69
CA ARG A 268 3.58 -14.86 -12.66
C ARG A 268 2.99 -14.80 -14.07
N GLY A 269 3.73 -14.25 -15.05
CA GLY A 269 3.30 -14.19 -16.45
C GLY A 269 3.19 -15.56 -17.12
N ARG A 270 4.00 -16.55 -16.69
CA ARG A 270 3.85 -17.95 -17.13
C ARG A 270 2.74 -18.65 -16.37
N LEU A 271 2.75 -18.53 -15.03
CA LEU A 271 1.79 -19.17 -14.14
C LEU A 271 0.34 -18.81 -14.48
N VAL A 272 0.07 -17.54 -14.78
CA VAL A 272 -1.31 -17.07 -14.97
C VAL A 272 -2.01 -17.78 -16.12
N SER A 273 -1.31 -18.14 -17.20
CA SER A 273 -1.90 -18.87 -18.33
C SER A 273 -2.42 -20.25 -17.92
N TYR A 274 -1.71 -20.95 -17.03
CA TYR A 274 -2.15 -22.24 -16.50
C TYR A 274 -3.37 -22.09 -15.59
N VAL A 275 -3.35 -21.09 -14.70
CA VAL A 275 -4.48 -20.82 -13.79
C VAL A 275 -5.73 -20.38 -14.55
N ALA A 276 -5.57 -19.52 -15.55
CA ALA A 276 -6.64 -19.05 -16.43
C ALA A 276 -7.25 -20.18 -17.25
N SER A 277 -6.42 -21.05 -17.82
CA SER A 277 -6.88 -22.24 -18.54
C SER A 277 -7.65 -23.21 -17.63
N GLU A 278 -7.16 -23.45 -16.41
CA GLU A 278 -7.83 -24.31 -15.43
C GLU A 278 -9.16 -23.70 -14.95
N ALA A 279 -9.22 -22.37 -14.81
CA ALA A 279 -10.42 -21.66 -14.38
C ALA A 279 -11.44 -21.42 -15.51
N GLY A 280 -11.01 -21.48 -16.78
CA GLY A 280 -11.82 -21.04 -17.92
C GLY A 280 -12.10 -19.53 -17.93
N LEU A 281 -11.18 -18.72 -17.38
CA LEU A 281 -11.33 -17.27 -17.25
C LEU A 281 -10.26 -16.52 -18.06
N PRO A 282 -10.54 -15.30 -18.56
CA PRO A 282 -9.53 -14.46 -19.19
C PRO A 282 -8.50 -13.94 -18.17
N VAL A 283 -7.36 -13.47 -18.67
CA VAL A 283 -6.30 -12.85 -17.86
C VAL A 283 -6.42 -11.33 -17.87
N GLU A 284 -6.26 -10.70 -16.71
CA GLU A 284 -6.17 -9.25 -16.57
C GLU A 284 -4.97 -8.84 -15.70
N HIS A 285 -4.08 -8.02 -16.24
CA HIS A 285 -2.90 -7.52 -15.53
C HIS A 285 -3.17 -6.12 -14.94
N LEU A 286 -2.95 -5.96 -13.63
CA LEU A 286 -3.19 -4.75 -12.85
C LEU A 286 -1.95 -3.87 -12.67
#